data_AF-A0A969WKH9-F1
#
_entry.id   AF-A0A969WKH9-F1
#
_cell.length_a   1.000
_cell.length_b   1.000
_cell.length_c   1.000
_cell.angle_alpha   90.00
_cell.angle_beta   90.00
_cell.angle_gamma   90.00
#
_symmetry.space_group_name_H-M   'P 1'
#
loop_
_entity.id
_entity.type
_entity.pdbx_description
1 polymer ?
#
loop_
_entity_poly.entity_id
_entity_poly.type
_entity_poly.pdbx_seq_one_letter_code
_entity_poly.pdbx_strand_id
1 'polypeptide(L)'
;MEIERRCSISNLQSPISKKIMIDETILQEYLDGELDEVQRQEVEALLVESAAAQAQLAEWQALYAAFDEVTDVPLTTDLSGQVTAQIERQTAVSASPWLRWLLLGQVVVVGILVWQFLPLLQTWWGYGRIAFTLPQFQLPAFTLWQIVTGWGTMLLARLDNLPTFSLPLSQWLLVIAVVLIIWLAGNRLLFTSQDGGSHG
;
A
#
# COMPACT_ATOMS: atom_id res chain seq x y z
N MET A 1 -63.53 18.01 -41.99
CA MET A 1 -63.74 16.60 -41.63
C MET A 1 -62.42 15.91 -41.83
N GLU A 2 -61.76 15.26 -40.89
CA GLU A 2 -62.04 14.99 -39.49
C GLU A 2 -60.73 14.32 -39.00
N ILE A 3 -60.29 14.66 -37.79
CA ILE A 3 -59.39 13.83 -36.95
C ILE A 3 -57.93 13.61 -37.42
N GLU A 4 -57.08 14.63 -37.26
CA GLU A 4 -55.69 14.42 -36.81
C GLU A 4 -55.54 15.03 -35.42
N ARG A 5 -56.15 14.37 -34.44
CA ARG A 5 -55.80 14.48 -33.02
C ARG A 5 -55.25 13.12 -32.60
N ARG A 6 -54.17 13.15 -31.83
CA ARG A 6 -53.55 12.05 -31.04
C ARG A 6 -52.41 11.28 -31.72
N CYS A 7 -51.21 11.81 -31.56
CA CYS A 7 -50.10 11.07 -30.95
C CYS A 7 -49.03 12.04 -30.43
N SER A 8 -49.42 12.85 -29.44
CA SER A 8 -48.46 13.24 -28.40
C SER A 8 -48.05 11.96 -27.68
N ILE A 9 -46.97 11.32 -28.13
CA ILE A 9 -46.23 10.37 -27.29
C ILE A 9 -45.41 11.24 -26.35
N SER A 10 -46.11 11.79 -25.37
CA SER A 10 -45.55 12.10 -24.06
C SER A 10 -45.31 10.76 -23.36
N ASN A 11 -44.21 10.09 -23.70
CA ASN A 11 -43.57 9.15 -22.78
C ASN A 11 -42.64 10.02 -21.93
N LEU A 12 -43.11 10.66 -20.87
CA LEU A 12 -43.12 10.08 -19.52
C LEU A 12 -41.82 9.34 -19.20
N GLN A 13 -40.70 10.00 -19.49
CA GLN A 13 -39.51 9.90 -18.65
C GLN A 13 -39.93 10.31 -17.24
N SER A 14 -40.35 9.34 -16.43
CA SER A 14 -40.64 9.51 -15.01
C SER A 14 -39.39 10.13 -14.35
N PRO A 15 -39.45 11.38 -13.84
CA PRO A 15 -38.27 12.04 -13.29
C PRO A 15 -37.96 11.64 -11.85
N ILE A 16 -38.62 10.62 -11.27
CA ILE A 16 -38.49 10.30 -9.83
C ILE A 16 -38.56 8.78 -9.59
N SER A 17 -37.59 8.06 -10.15
CA SER A 17 -37.11 6.85 -9.49
C SER A 17 -35.64 6.69 -9.85
N LYS A 18 -34.81 7.61 -9.34
CA LYS A 18 -33.40 7.34 -9.16
C LYS A 18 -33.35 6.25 -8.08
N LYS A 19 -33.58 4.99 -8.50
CA LYS A 19 -33.30 3.81 -7.69
C LYS A 19 -31.84 3.98 -7.29
N ILE A 20 -31.59 4.33 -6.03
CA ILE A 20 -30.24 4.48 -5.51
C ILE A 20 -29.69 3.04 -5.43
N MET A 21 -29.16 2.58 -6.56
CA MET A 21 -28.38 1.34 -6.66
C MET A 21 -26.96 1.66 -6.22
N ILE A 22 -26.42 0.76 -5.42
CA ILE A 22 -25.01 0.80 -5.02
C ILE A 22 -24.22 0.21 -6.20
N ASP A 23 -23.05 0.80 -6.46
CA ASP A 23 -22.12 0.28 -7.46
C ASP A 23 -21.74 -1.17 -7.11
N GLU A 24 -21.69 -2.04 -8.11
CA GLU A 24 -21.42 -3.46 -7.92
C GLU A 24 -20.05 -3.72 -7.27
N THR A 25 -19.05 -2.93 -7.65
CA THR A 25 -17.68 -3.03 -7.10
C THR A 25 -17.68 -2.72 -5.61
N ILE A 26 -18.33 -1.62 -5.22
CA ILE A 26 -18.43 -1.19 -3.82
C ILE A 26 -19.24 -2.21 -2.99
N LEU A 27 -20.26 -2.82 -3.58
CA LEU A 27 -21.05 -3.85 -2.90
C LEU A 27 -20.25 -5.15 -2.70
N GLN A 28 -19.40 -5.52 -3.66
CA GLN A 28 -18.47 -6.64 -3.51
C GLN A 28 -17.41 -6.37 -2.45
N GLU A 29 -16.74 -5.21 -2.50
CA GLU A 29 -15.78 -4.79 -1.48
C GLU A 29 -16.41 -4.73 -0.07
N TYR A 30 -17.69 -4.35 0.02
CA TYR A 30 -18.46 -4.40 1.26
C TYR A 30 -18.68 -5.82 1.77
N LEU A 31 -19.02 -6.76 0.89
CA LEU A 31 -19.23 -8.18 1.24
C LEU A 31 -17.92 -8.88 1.62
N ASP A 32 -16.83 -8.54 0.94
CA ASP A 32 -15.48 -9.08 1.20
C ASP A 32 -14.82 -8.45 2.44
N GLY A 33 -15.39 -7.34 2.95
CA GLY A 33 -14.87 -6.62 4.11
C GLY A 33 -13.61 -5.78 3.83
N GLU A 34 -13.41 -5.41 2.57
CA GLU A 34 -12.24 -4.65 2.10
C GLU A 34 -12.44 -3.13 2.14
N LEU A 35 -13.67 -2.64 2.34
CA LEU A 35 -13.95 -1.22 2.47
C LEU A 35 -13.33 -0.61 3.72
N ASP A 36 -12.90 0.65 3.60
CA ASP A 36 -12.50 1.44 4.76
C ASP A 36 -13.70 1.79 5.67
N GLU A 37 -13.41 2.21 6.90
CA GLU A 37 -14.44 2.50 7.91
C GLU A 37 -15.42 3.61 7.48
N VAL A 38 -14.96 4.59 6.69
CA VAL A 38 -15.78 5.73 6.25
C VAL A 38 -16.72 5.27 5.13
N GLN A 39 -16.18 4.58 4.13
CA GLN A 39 -16.94 4.02 3.02
C GLN A 39 -17.98 3.00 3.48
N ARG A 40 -17.62 2.16 4.47
CA ARG A 40 -18.57 1.22 5.07
C ARG A 40 -19.77 1.94 5.68
N GLN A 41 -19.56 3.01 6.44
CA GLN A 41 -20.64 3.78 7.05
C GLN A 41 -21.54 4.46 6.00
N GLU A 42 -20.96 4.93 4.88
CA GLU A 42 -21.72 5.49 3.77
C GLU A 42 -22.60 4.42 3.10
N VAL A 43 -22.07 3.22 2.87
CA VAL A 43 -22.83 2.08 2.32
C VAL A 43 -23.93 1.64 3.28
N GLU A 44 -23.66 1.54 4.58
CA GLU A 44 -24.65 1.20 5.59
C GLU A 44 -25.78 2.24 5.65
N ALA A 45 -25.46 3.53 5.59
CA ALA A 45 -26.46 4.59 5.53
C ALA A 45 -27.35 4.45 4.27
N LEU A 46 -26.74 4.18 3.11
CA LEU A 46 -27.47 3.94 1.86
C LEU A 46 -28.36 2.69 1.93
N LEU A 47 -27.91 1.62 2.57
CA LEU A 47 -28.68 0.40 2.79
C LEU A 47 -29.87 0.65 3.72
N VAL A 48 -29.76 1.53 4.72
CA VAL A 48 -30.89 1.90 5.59
C VAL A 48 -31.95 2.71 4.84
N GLU A 49 -31.52 3.60 3.94
CA GLU A 49 -32.42 4.51 3.22
C GLU A 49 -33.08 3.88 1.98
N SER A 50 -32.45 2.89 1.35
CA SER A 50 -32.87 2.35 0.04
C SER A 50 -33.26 0.88 0.13
N ALA A 51 -34.58 0.60 0.07
CA ALA A 51 -35.09 -0.77 -0.07
C ALA A 51 -34.58 -1.46 -1.35
N ALA A 52 -34.25 -0.68 -2.38
CA ALA A 52 -33.65 -1.19 -3.60
C ALA A 52 -32.21 -1.70 -3.40
N ALA A 53 -31.43 -1.00 -2.58
CA ALA A 53 -30.07 -1.41 -2.23
C ALA A 53 -30.08 -2.66 -1.34
N GLN A 54 -31.04 -2.76 -0.40
CA GLN A 54 -31.23 -3.97 0.41
C GLN A 54 -31.60 -5.18 -0.44
N ALA A 55 -32.48 -5.01 -1.43
CA ALA A 55 -32.85 -6.08 -2.35
C ALA A 55 -31.64 -6.55 -3.19
N GLN A 56 -30.81 -5.60 -3.63
CA GLN A 56 -29.57 -5.90 -4.34
C GLN A 56 -28.60 -6.70 -3.43
N LEU A 57 -28.34 -6.22 -2.21
CA LEU A 57 -27.50 -6.93 -1.24
C LEU A 57 -28.00 -8.37 -0.97
N ALA A 58 -29.31 -8.55 -0.78
CA ALA A 58 -29.90 -9.86 -0.54
C ALA A 58 -29.74 -10.82 -1.73
N GLU A 59 -29.85 -10.31 -2.97
CA GLU A 59 -29.61 -11.09 -4.18
C GLU A 59 -28.15 -11.57 -4.27
N TRP A 60 -27.20 -10.69 -3.99
CA TRP A 60 -25.77 -11.04 -3.95
C TRP A 60 -25.45 -12.04 -2.84
N GLN A 61 -25.98 -11.84 -1.63
CA GLN A 61 -25.80 -12.79 -0.53
C GLN A 61 -26.40 -14.17 -0.85
N ALA A 62 -27.55 -14.22 -1.54
CA ALA A 62 -28.13 -15.48 -1.99
C ALA A 62 -27.24 -16.18 -3.03
N LEU A 63 -26.61 -15.43 -3.94
CA LEU A 63 -25.67 -15.97 -4.92
C LEU A 63 -24.42 -16.55 -4.23
N TYR A 64 -23.81 -15.81 -3.30
CA TYR A 64 -22.66 -16.31 -2.53
C TYR A 64 -23.01 -17.54 -1.69
N ALA A 65 -24.18 -17.55 -1.04
CA ALA A 65 -24.66 -18.71 -0.30
C ALA A 65 -24.85 -19.94 -1.21
N ALA A 66 -25.30 -19.74 -2.45
CA ALA A 66 -25.40 -20.81 -3.44
C ALA A 66 -24.02 -21.33 -3.89
N PHE A 67 -23.00 -20.46 -3.92
CA PHE A 67 -21.62 -20.88 -4.15
C PHE A 67 -21.03 -21.64 -2.96
N ASP A 68 -21.31 -21.21 -1.73
CA ASP A 68 -20.87 -21.92 -0.52
C ASP A 68 -21.53 -23.32 -0.38
N GLU A 69 -22.72 -23.51 -0.96
CA GLU A 69 -23.38 -24.82 -1.02
C GLU A 69 -22.73 -25.76 -2.06
N VAL A 70 -21.90 -25.23 -2.97
CA VAL A 70 -21.13 -26.07 -3.89
C VAL A 70 -20.14 -26.87 -3.05
N THR A 71 -20.47 -28.16 -2.89
CA THR A 71 -19.67 -29.10 -2.09
C THR A 71 -18.23 -29.06 -2.56
N ASP A 72 -17.32 -28.75 -1.64
CA ASP A 72 -15.88 -28.90 -1.85
C ASP A 72 -15.61 -30.31 -2.35
N VAL A 73 -15.35 -30.43 -3.66
CA VAL A 73 -14.99 -31.70 -4.26
C VAL A 73 -13.61 -32.04 -3.70
N PRO A 74 -13.47 -33.08 -2.87
CA PRO A 74 -12.17 -33.43 -2.33
C PRO A 74 -11.25 -33.73 -3.52
N LEU A 75 -10.15 -32.99 -3.61
CA LEU A 75 -9.11 -33.21 -4.59
C LEU A 75 -8.62 -34.66 -4.42
N THR A 76 -9.00 -35.52 -5.36
CA THR A 76 -8.70 -36.97 -5.31
C THR A 76 -7.23 -37.28 -5.47
N THR A 77 -6.45 -36.30 -5.92
CA THR A 77 -5.01 -36.37 -6.10
C THR A 77 -4.38 -35.27 -5.27
N ASP A 78 -3.32 -35.63 -4.54
CA ASP A 78 -2.48 -34.67 -3.82
C ASP A 78 -1.75 -33.76 -4.83
N LEU A 79 -2.43 -32.69 -5.23
CA LEU A 79 -1.85 -31.65 -6.08
C LEU A 79 -0.87 -30.78 -5.31
N SER A 80 -0.83 -30.84 -3.97
CA SER A 80 0.09 -30.02 -3.18
C SER A 80 1.53 -30.38 -3.53
N GLY A 81 1.87 -31.67 -3.57
CA GLY A 81 3.22 -32.12 -3.94
C GLY A 81 3.60 -31.76 -5.37
N GLN A 82 2.68 -31.86 -6.32
CA GLN A 82 2.93 -31.47 -7.72
C GLN A 82 3.10 -29.96 -7.88
N VAL A 83 2.25 -29.16 -7.25
CA VAL A 83 2.33 -27.70 -7.30
C VAL A 83 3.59 -27.20 -6.59
N THR A 84 3.94 -27.74 -5.42
CA THR A 84 5.19 -27.37 -4.74
C THR A 84 6.41 -27.75 -5.56
N ALA A 85 6.44 -28.94 -6.17
CA ALA A 85 7.55 -29.34 -7.04
C ALA A 85 7.63 -28.50 -8.33
N GLN A 86 6.48 -28.08 -8.89
CA GLN A 86 6.41 -27.19 -10.04
C GLN A 86 6.93 -25.79 -9.68
N ILE A 87 6.49 -25.25 -8.52
CA ILE A 87 6.94 -23.96 -8.01
C ILE A 87 8.43 -24.01 -7.72
N GLU A 88 8.95 -25.05 -7.08
CA GLU A 88 10.39 -25.20 -6.82
C GLU A 88 11.20 -25.25 -8.13
N ARG A 89 10.70 -25.93 -9.17
CA ARG A 89 11.37 -25.93 -10.49
C ARG A 89 11.34 -24.56 -11.16
N GLN A 90 10.25 -23.80 -11.02
CA GLN A 90 10.12 -22.46 -11.60
C GLN A 90 10.89 -21.40 -10.79
N THR A 91 10.95 -21.54 -9.46
CA THR A 91 11.70 -20.67 -8.54
C THR A 91 13.15 -21.09 -8.37
N ALA A 92 13.56 -22.26 -8.86
CA ALA A 92 14.94 -22.60 -9.18
C ALA A 92 15.42 -21.78 -10.40
N VAL A 93 15.20 -20.45 -10.35
CA VAL A 93 15.93 -19.47 -11.12
C VAL A 93 17.38 -19.67 -10.71
N SER A 94 18.12 -20.37 -11.56
CA SER A 94 19.54 -20.62 -11.37
C SER A 94 20.21 -19.27 -11.12
N ALA A 95 20.56 -18.98 -9.87
CA ALA A 95 21.13 -17.70 -9.49
C ALA A 95 22.41 -17.54 -10.29
N SER A 96 22.32 -16.75 -11.36
CA SER A 96 23.39 -16.58 -12.33
C SER A 96 24.67 -16.25 -11.55
N PRO A 97 25.81 -16.90 -11.86
CA PRO A 97 27.07 -16.63 -11.17
C PRO A 97 27.43 -15.14 -11.19
N TRP A 98 26.97 -14.40 -12.21
CA TRP A 98 27.06 -12.94 -12.27
C TRP A 98 26.29 -12.21 -11.16
N LEU A 99 25.07 -12.66 -10.84
CA LEU A 99 24.26 -12.08 -9.76
C LEU A 99 24.96 -12.22 -8.42
N ARG A 100 25.66 -13.34 -8.19
CA ARG A 100 26.46 -13.56 -6.98
C ARG A 100 27.60 -12.54 -6.87
N TRP A 101 28.30 -12.27 -7.96
CA TRP A 101 29.35 -11.24 -7.99
C TRP A 101 28.78 -9.83 -7.79
N LEU A 102 27.60 -9.54 -8.34
CA LEU A 102 26.92 -8.27 -8.13
C LEU A 102 26.52 -8.07 -6.66
N LEU A 103 25.95 -9.09 -6.02
CA LEU A 103 25.63 -9.06 -4.59
C LEU A 103 26.90 -8.91 -3.74
N LEU A 104 27.98 -9.62 -4.08
CA LEU A 104 29.26 -9.48 -3.39
C LEU A 104 29.80 -8.05 -3.50
N GLY A 105 29.73 -7.46 -4.71
CA GLY A 105 30.10 -6.07 -4.95
C GLY A 105 29.26 -5.09 -4.13
N GLN A 106 27.95 -5.32 -4.03
CA GLN A 106 27.05 -4.49 -3.22
C GLN A 106 27.40 -4.57 -1.73
N VAL A 107 27.69 -5.75 -1.20
CA VAL A 107 28.14 -5.92 0.20
C VAL A 107 29.44 -5.16 0.45
N VAL A 108 30.39 -5.22 -0.48
CA VAL A 108 31.66 -4.47 -0.36
C VAL A 108 31.41 -2.97 -0.37
N VAL A 109 30.59 -2.46 -1.29
CA VAL A 109 30.25 -1.02 -1.37
C VAL A 109 29.54 -0.54 -0.10
N VAL A 110 28.57 -1.31 0.40
CA VAL A 110 27.89 -0.99 1.67
C VAL A 110 28.88 -0.99 2.82
N GLY A 111 29.80 -1.97 2.89
CA GLY A 111 30.85 -2.01 3.90
C GLY A 111 31.76 -0.77 3.88
N ILE A 112 32.17 -0.33 2.69
CA ILE A 112 32.98 0.90 2.52
C ILE A 112 32.19 2.14 2.97
N LEU A 113 30.92 2.25 2.59
CA LEU A 113 30.07 3.37 3.02
C LEU A 113 29.89 3.38 4.54
N VAL A 114 29.55 2.25 5.16
CA VAL A 114 29.41 2.14 6.61
C VAL A 114 30.71 2.51 7.31
N TRP A 115 31.85 2.06 6.81
CA TRP A 115 33.17 2.42 7.35
C TRP A 115 33.43 3.93 7.25
N GLN A 116 33.14 4.55 6.10
CA GLN A 116 33.32 5.98 5.86
C GLN A 116 32.43 6.84 6.75
N PHE A 117 31.19 6.39 7.01
CA PHE A 117 30.22 7.12 7.82
C PHE A 117 30.22 6.71 9.31
N LEU A 118 31.06 5.75 9.70
CA LEU A 118 31.22 5.31 11.07
C LEU A 118 31.49 6.45 12.07
N PRO A 119 32.37 7.44 11.83
CA PRO A 119 32.57 8.54 12.77
C PRO A 119 31.31 9.38 12.94
N LEU A 120 30.55 9.60 11.87
CA LEU A 120 29.30 10.35 11.92
C LEU A 120 28.25 9.61 12.76
N LEU A 121 28.15 8.28 12.59
CA LEU A 121 27.29 7.41 13.39
C LEU A 121 27.71 7.40 14.86
N GLN A 122 29.01 7.35 15.16
CA GLN A 122 29.52 7.43 16.53
C GLN A 122 29.19 8.78 17.19
N THR A 123 29.33 9.89 16.46
CA THR A 123 28.94 11.22 16.92
C THR A 123 27.43 11.29 17.20
N TRP A 124 26.60 10.77 16.28
CA TRP A 124 25.15 10.69 16.48
C TRP A 124 24.76 9.84 17.70
N TRP A 125 25.40 8.68 17.89
CA TRP A 125 25.17 7.81 19.03
C TRP A 125 25.60 8.47 20.36
N GLY A 126 26.68 9.23 20.32
CA GLY A 126 27.14 10.07 21.43
C GLY A 126 26.09 11.11 21.82
N TYR A 127 25.53 11.84 20.85
CA TYR A 127 24.45 12.79 21.10
C TYR A 127 23.16 12.12 21.60
N GLY A 128 22.82 10.93 21.08
CA GLY A 128 21.67 10.15 21.56
C GLY A 128 21.80 9.72 23.02
N ARG A 129 23.02 9.40 23.48
CA ARG A 129 23.27 9.10 24.90
C ARG A 129 23.09 10.33 25.80
N ILE A 130 23.53 11.51 25.34
CA ILE A 130 23.37 12.76 26.08
C ILE A 130 21.88 13.15 26.16
N ALA A 131 21.10 12.87 25.12
CA ALA A 131 19.66 13.07 25.11
C ALA A 131 18.91 12.11 26.05
N PHE A 132 19.43 10.89 26.29
CA PHE A 132 18.81 9.93 27.22
C PHE A 132 19.14 10.19 28.70
N THR A 133 20.19 10.95 28.99
CA THR A 133 20.49 11.46 30.35
C THR A 133 19.85 12.82 30.62
N LEU A 134 18.66 13.08 30.05
CA LEU A 134 17.88 14.23 30.47
C LEU A 134 17.44 14.01 31.93
N PRO A 135 17.80 14.91 32.87
CA PRO A 135 17.25 14.86 34.22
C PRO A 135 15.74 14.90 34.07
N GLN A 136 15.03 14.08 34.85
CA GLN A 136 13.59 13.87 34.82
C GLN A 136 12.86 15.21 34.65
N PHE A 137 12.58 15.57 33.40
CA PHE A 137 11.86 16.77 33.06
C PHE A 137 10.44 16.46 33.51
N GLN A 138 10.10 16.91 34.71
CA GLN A 138 8.70 17.06 35.10
C GLN A 138 8.11 17.91 33.99
N LEU A 139 7.29 17.33 33.13
CA LEU A 139 6.55 18.07 32.13
C LEU A 139 5.43 18.78 32.91
N PRO A 140 5.54 20.08 33.26
CA PRO A 140 4.33 20.83 33.57
C PRO A 140 3.42 20.65 32.35
N ALA A 141 2.10 20.53 32.54
CA ALA A 141 1.13 20.21 31.49
C ALA A 141 1.37 21.00 30.19
N PHE A 142 2.25 20.49 29.33
CA PHE A 142 2.67 21.08 28.07
C PHE A 142 1.72 20.46 27.07
N THR A 143 0.84 21.27 26.49
CA THR A 143 -0.01 20.81 25.41
C THR A 143 0.88 20.33 24.27
N LEU A 144 0.51 19.24 23.61
CA LEU A 144 1.19 18.68 22.43
C LEU A 144 1.55 19.78 21.41
N TRP A 145 0.75 20.84 21.34
CA TRP A 145 0.99 22.03 20.54
C TRP A 145 2.27 22.80 20.91
N GLN A 146 2.57 23.00 22.20
CA GLN A 146 3.80 23.66 22.65
C GLN A 146 5.04 22.79 22.45
N ILE A 147 4.87 21.46 22.49
CA ILE A 147 5.93 20.52 22.11
C ILE A 147 6.18 20.67 20.60
N VAL A 148 5.16 20.55 19.74
CA VAL A 148 5.34 20.64 18.29
C VAL A 148 5.89 22.00 17.85
N THR A 149 5.40 23.09 18.42
CA THR A 149 5.91 24.44 18.10
C THR A 149 7.27 24.72 18.74
N GLY A 150 7.54 24.23 19.95
CA GLY A 150 8.85 24.32 20.60
C GLY A 150 9.92 23.55 19.85
N TRP A 151 9.65 22.29 19.49
CA TRP A 151 10.52 21.49 18.63
C TRP A 151 10.64 22.10 17.23
N GLY A 152 9.55 22.57 16.63
CA GLY A 152 9.57 23.20 15.31
C GLY A 152 10.44 24.44 15.29
N THR A 153 10.27 25.36 16.25
CA THR A 153 11.09 26.58 16.36
C THR A 153 12.53 26.29 16.76
N MET A 154 12.79 25.29 17.59
CA MET A 154 14.15 24.88 17.93
C MET A 154 14.85 24.18 16.75
N LEU A 155 14.11 23.43 15.91
CA LEU A 155 14.61 22.84 14.67
C LEU A 155 14.90 23.94 13.63
N LEU A 156 14.01 24.93 13.51
CA LEU A 156 14.16 26.12 12.66
C LEU A 156 15.32 27.03 13.11
N ALA A 157 15.49 27.24 14.41
CA ALA A 157 16.62 28.01 14.96
C ALA A 157 17.94 27.25 14.88
N ARG A 158 17.88 25.90 14.85
CA ARG A 158 19.05 25.07 14.58
C ARG A 158 19.30 24.83 13.10
N LEU A 159 18.37 25.13 12.19
CA LEU A 159 18.59 25.03 10.75
C LEU A 159 19.75 25.92 10.29
N ASP A 160 19.91 27.11 10.89
CA ASP A 160 21.06 27.99 10.66
C ASP A 160 22.39 27.45 11.23
N ASN A 161 22.33 26.54 12.19
CA ASN A 161 23.48 25.90 12.85
C ASN A 161 23.58 24.40 12.51
N LEU A 162 22.81 23.90 11.55
CA LEU A 162 23.02 22.55 11.06
C LEU A 162 24.42 22.56 10.44
N PRO A 163 25.25 21.54 10.71
CA PRO A 163 26.45 21.36 9.91
C PRO A 163 25.96 21.34 8.47
N THR A 164 26.31 22.38 7.72
CA THR A 164 25.96 22.45 6.32
C THR A 164 26.65 21.25 5.70
N PHE A 165 25.87 20.23 5.35
CA PHE A 165 26.34 19.10 4.58
C PHE A 165 26.59 19.62 3.16
N SER A 166 27.59 20.48 3.01
CA SER A 166 28.06 20.97 1.72
C SER A 166 28.95 19.88 1.12
N LEU A 167 28.33 18.75 0.82
CA LEU A 167 28.96 17.76 -0.02
C LEU A 167 29.16 18.41 -1.40
N PRO A 168 30.37 18.34 -1.98
CA PRO A 168 30.58 18.69 -3.39
C PRO A 168 29.50 18.03 -4.26
N LEU A 169 29.06 18.71 -5.32
CA LEU A 169 28.01 18.22 -6.22
C LEU A 169 28.26 16.77 -6.70
N SER A 170 29.53 16.40 -6.89
CA SER A 170 29.95 15.04 -7.26
C SER A 170 29.58 13.99 -6.21
N GLN A 171 29.65 14.32 -4.92
CA GLN A 171 29.28 13.41 -3.84
C GLN A 171 27.77 13.26 -3.72
N TRP A 172 27.00 14.33 -3.96
CA TRP A 172 25.54 14.24 -4.08
C TRP A 172 25.10 13.32 -5.21
N LEU A 173 25.74 13.45 -6.38
CA LEU A 173 25.48 12.56 -7.51
C LEU A 173 25.79 11.10 -7.17
N LEU A 174 26.83 10.85 -6.38
CA LEU A 174 27.20 9.49 -5.95
C LEU A 174 26.17 8.90 -4.98
N VAL A 175 25.70 9.68 -4.00
CA VAL A 175 24.62 9.25 -3.09
C VAL A 175 23.34 8.96 -3.85
N ILE A 176 22.93 9.85 -4.75
CA ILE A 176 21.74 9.66 -5.60
C ILE A 176 21.91 8.41 -6.46
N ALA A 177 23.07 8.22 -7.09
CA ALA A 177 23.34 7.04 -7.89
C ALA A 177 23.26 5.74 -7.07
N VAL A 178 23.81 5.71 -5.85
CA VAL A 178 23.74 4.54 -4.97
C VAL A 178 22.31 4.25 -4.55
N VAL A 179 21.55 5.26 -4.11
CA VAL A 179 20.13 5.10 -3.76
C VAL A 179 19.33 4.59 -4.96
N LEU A 180 19.58 5.14 -6.15
CA LEU A 180 18.89 4.77 -7.37
C LEU A 180 19.24 3.34 -7.82
N ILE A 181 20.49 2.90 -7.65
CA ILE A 181 20.91 1.51 -7.89
C ILE A 181 20.24 0.56 -6.90
N ILE A 182 20.22 0.89 -5.60
CA ILE A 182 19.56 0.07 -4.57
C ILE A 182 18.06 -0.02 -4.87
N TRP A 183 17.43 1.10 -5.22
CA TRP A 183 16.01 1.16 -5.59
C TRP A 183 15.71 0.33 -6.85
N LEU A 184 16.51 0.47 -7.91
CA LEU A 184 16.38 -0.35 -9.13
C LEU A 184 16.62 -1.83 -8.85
N ALA A 185 17.59 -2.18 -8.03
CA ALA A 185 17.86 -3.57 -7.65
C ALA A 185 16.69 -4.16 -6.84
N GLY A 186 16.15 -3.40 -5.89
CA GLY A 186 14.98 -3.79 -5.11
C GLY A 186 13.73 -3.93 -5.96
N ASN A 187 13.44 -2.95 -6.81
CA ASN A 187 12.30 -3.00 -7.72
C ASN A 187 12.42 -4.13 -8.74
N ARG A 188 13.60 -4.33 -9.32
CA ARG A 188 13.80 -5.45 -10.25
C ARG A 188 13.54 -6.78 -9.57
N LEU A 189 13.99 -6.97 -8.32
CA LEU A 189 13.68 -8.16 -7.52
C LEU A 189 12.17 -8.36 -7.37
N LEU A 190 11.42 -7.30 -7.04
CA LEU A 190 9.96 -7.33 -6.88
C LEU A 190 9.20 -7.64 -8.19
N PHE A 191 9.66 -7.10 -9.33
CA PHE A 191 8.99 -7.32 -10.61
C PHE A 191 9.37 -8.64 -11.27
N THR A 192 10.61 -9.12 -11.09
CA THR A 192 11.00 -10.44 -11.59
C THR A 192 10.29 -11.60 -10.86
N SER A 193 9.73 -11.37 -9.67
CA SER A 193 8.87 -12.35 -8.99
C SER A 193 7.45 -12.46 -9.56
N GLN A 194 6.99 -11.51 -10.39
CA GLN A 194 5.62 -11.51 -10.93
C GLN A 194 5.50 -12.13 -12.34
N ASP A 195 6.55 -12.07 -13.17
CA ASP A 195 6.49 -12.56 -14.56
C ASP A 195 6.66 -14.09 -14.69
N GLY A 196 6.86 -14.83 -13.60
CA GLY A 196 7.02 -16.28 -13.60
C GLY A 196 5.71 -17.08 -13.69
N GLY A 197 4.53 -16.44 -13.63
CA GLY A 197 3.24 -17.10 -13.46
C GLY A 197 2.36 -17.24 -14.70
N SER A 198 2.78 -16.80 -15.89
CA SER A 198 1.91 -16.72 -17.07
C SER A 198 2.56 -17.29 -18.33
N HIS A 199 2.86 -18.59 -18.34
CA HIS A 199 2.85 -19.44 -19.55
C HIS A 199 3.13 -20.90 -19.14
N GLY A 200 2.08 -21.74 -19.14
CA GLY A 200 2.18 -23.19 -19.00
C GLY A 200 0.98 -23.80 -18.30
#